data_AF-A0A5F1ZT57-F1
#
_entry.id   AF-A0A5F1ZT57-F1
#
_cell.length_a   1.000
_cell.length_b   1.000
_cell.length_c   1.000
_cell.angle_alpha   90.00
_cell.angle_beta   90.00
_cell.angle_gamma   90.00
#
_symmetry.space_group_name_H-M   'P 1'
#
loop_
_entity.id
_entity.type
_entity.pdbx_description
1 polymer ?
#
loop_
_entity_poly.entity_id
_entity_poly.type
_entity_poly.pdbx_seq_one_letter_code
_entity_poly.pdbx_strand_id
1 'polypeptide(L)'
;MKIKLLTPIKAVDTFVKCKKEGERIPILVWDSLRTYPKWNEVELTGLLNASSYFPDILFERDMEQKIIARLEEFKSRIVDIPIQ
;
A
#
# COMPACT_ATOMS: atom_id res chain seq x y z
N MET A 1 -18.55 16.47 -6.62
CA MET A 1 -17.73 15.71 -7.59
C MET A 1 -17.15 14.50 -6.85
N LYS A 2 -17.51 13.27 -7.20
CA LYS A 2 -16.89 12.07 -6.57
C LYS A 2 -15.48 11.94 -7.13
N ILE A 3 -14.46 12.11 -6.31
CA ILE A 3 -13.07 11.86 -6.70
C ILE A 3 -12.95 10.36 -6.97
N LYS A 4 -12.66 9.98 -8.22
CA LYS A 4 -12.50 8.58 -8.60
C LYS A 4 -11.08 8.13 -8.24
N LEU A 5 -10.94 7.49 -7.08
CA LEU A 5 -9.67 6.94 -6.60
C LEU A 5 -9.08 5.93 -7.60
N LEU A 6 -7.75 5.80 -7.58
CA LEU A 6 -7.06 4.74 -8.28
C LEU A 6 -7.24 3.42 -7.52
N THR A 7 -7.13 2.30 -8.23
CA THR A 7 -6.93 1.02 -7.56
C THR A 7 -5.59 1.04 -6.82
N PRO A 8 -5.43 0.25 -5.74
CA PRO A 8 -4.17 0.20 -4.97
C PRO A 8 -2.92 0.00 -5.83
N ILE A 9 -2.97 -1.01 -6.71
CA ILE A 9 -1.88 -1.32 -7.66
C ILE A 9 -1.59 -0.09 -8.53
N LYS A 10 -2.64 0.55 -9.10
CA LYS A 10 -2.44 1.71 -9.97
C LYS A 10 -1.91 2.93 -9.22
N ALA A 11 -2.26 3.11 -7.94
CA ALA A 11 -1.73 4.18 -7.12
C ALA A 11 -0.22 3.98 -6.89
N VAL A 12 0.20 2.78 -6.49
CA VAL A 12 1.62 2.44 -6.28
C VAL A 12 2.42 2.57 -7.59
N ASP A 13 1.90 2.02 -8.71
CA ASP A 13 2.56 2.10 -10.01
C ASP A 13 2.74 3.56 -10.46
N THR A 14 1.70 4.38 -10.29
CA THR A 14 1.75 5.79 -10.70
C THR A 14 2.73 6.57 -9.81
N PHE A 15 2.75 6.29 -8.50
CA PHE A 15 3.73 6.87 -7.59
C PHE A 15 5.16 6.56 -8.03
N VAL A 16 5.47 5.27 -8.24
CA VAL A 16 6.79 4.79 -8.66
C VAL A 16 7.20 5.40 -9.99
N LYS A 17 6.28 5.46 -10.95
CA LYS A 17 6.52 6.09 -12.25
C LYS A 17 6.91 7.56 -12.09
N CYS A 18 6.12 8.35 -11.37
CA CYS A 18 6.42 9.77 -11.14
C CYS A 18 7.77 9.96 -10.45
N LYS A 19 8.11 9.13 -9.45
CA LYS A 19 9.42 9.20 -8.77
C LYS A 19 10.59 8.89 -9.71
N LYS A 20 10.44 7.90 -10.59
CA LYS A 20 11.48 7.55 -11.59
C LYS A 20 11.67 8.64 -12.64
N GLU A 21 10.58 9.28 -13.05
CA GLU A 21 10.60 10.31 -14.11
C GLU A 21 10.87 11.72 -13.57
N GLY A 22 10.98 11.89 -12.24
CA GLY A 22 11.14 13.20 -11.61
C GLY A 22 9.89 14.08 -11.72
N GLU A 23 8.73 13.47 -11.98
CA GLU A 23 7.45 14.16 -12.11
C GLU A 23 6.79 14.41 -10.76
N ARG A 24 5.92 15.43 -10.72
CA ARG A 24 5.08 15.70 -9.56
C ARG A 24 4.05 14.58 -9.40
N ILE A 25 4.03 13.96 -8.23
CA ILE A 25 3.01 12.95 -7.87
C ILE A 25 1.62 13.62 -7.79
N PRO A 26 0.62 13.15 -8.57
CA PRO A 26 -0.73 13.69 -8.53
C PRO A 26 -1.39 13.54 -7.15
N ILE A 27 -2.21 14.53 -6.74
CA ILE A 27 -2.95 14.48 -5.46
C ILE A 27 -3.80 13.22 -5.35
N LEU A 28 -4.39 12.76 -6.46
CA LEU A 28 -5.19 11.54 -6.51
C LEU A 28 -4.42 10.28 -6.08
N VAL A 29 -3.11 10.22 -6.36
CA VAL A 29 -2.25 9.10 -5.93
C VAL A 29 -2.16 9.11 -4.40
N TRP A 30 -1.90 10.27 -3.80
CA TRP A 30 -1.88 10.41 -2.34
C TRP A 30 -3.23 10.10 -1.69
N ASP A 31 -4.33 10.59 -2.27
CA ASP A 31 -5.68 10.28 -1.78
C ASP A 31 -5.97 8.77 -1.82
N SER A 32 -5.47 8.07 -2.84
CA SER A 32 -5.60 6.62 -2.97
C SER A 32 -4.71 5.90 -1.96
N LEU A 33 -3.45 6.30 -1.80
CA LEU A 33 -2.50 5.73 -0.82
C LEU A 33 -3.00 5.87 0.61
N ARG A 34 -3.71 6.95 0.97
CA ARG A 34 -4.34 7.11 2.29
C ARG A 34 -5.39 6.04 2.63
N THR A 35 -5.86 5.29 1.64
CA THR A 35 -6.81 4.20 1.86
C THR A 35 -6.13 2.86 2.17
N TYR A 36 -4.79 2.82 2.26
CA TYR A 36 -4.02 1.60 2.55
C TYR A 36 -4.52 0.77 3.75
N PRO A 37 -5.11 1.32 4.84
CA PRO A 37 -5.55 0.49 5.95
C PRO A 37 -6.65 -0.52 5.56
N LYS A 38 -7.31 -0.29 4.42
CA LYS A 38 -8.37 -1.13 3.86
C LYS A 38 -7.89 -2.11 2.78
N TRP A 39 -6.62 -2.01 2.38
CA TRP A 39 -6.07 -2.83 1.30
C TRP A 39 -5.89 -4.28 1.75
N ASN A 40 -5.87 -5.18 0.78
CA ASN A 40 -5.64 -6.61 1.04
C ASN A 40 -4.14 -6.92 1.19
N GLU A 41 -3.83 -8.16 1.54
CA GLU A 41 -2.44 -8.63 1.78
C GLU A 41 -1.52 -8.38 0.58
N VAL A 42 -1.97 -8.68 -0.65
CA VAL A 42 -1.16 -8.52 -1.87
C VAL A 42 -0.85 -7.04 -2.12
N GLU A 43 -1.84 -6.18 -1.96
CA GLU A 43 -1.72 -4.74 -2.16
C GLU A 43 -0.80 -4.08 -1.11
N LEU A 44 -0.91 -4.49 0.15
CA LEU A 44 -0.05 -4.04 1.23
C LEU A 44 1.40 -4.52 1.06
N THR A 45 1.59 -5.76 0.62
CA THR A 45 2.92 -6.30 0.30
C THR A 45 3.54 -5.50 -0.86
N GLY A 46 2.75 -5.18 -1.89
CA GLY A 46 3.20 -4.34 -3.00
C GLY A 46 3.62 -2.93 -2.56
N LEU A 47 2.85 -2.32 -1.65
CA LEU A 47 3.19 -1.02 -1.06
C LEU A 47 4.52 -1.07 -0.29
N LEU A 48 4.72 -2.11 0.53
CA LEU A 48 5.94 -2.30 1.32
C LEU A 48 7.17 -2.58 0.42
N ASN A 49 7.00 -3.36 -0.65
CA ASN A 49 8.07 -3.59 -1.61
C ASN A 49 8.45 -2.29 -2.35
N ALA A 50 7.48 -1.46 -2.70
CA ALA A 50 7.75 -0.16 -3.32
C ALA A 50 8.51 0.77 -2.38
N SER A 51 8.21 0.75 -1.07
CA SER A 51 8.88 1.60 -0.09
C SER A 51 10.37 1.25 0.11
N SER A 52 10.80 0.03 -0.19
CA SER A 52 12.23 -0.32 -0.17
C SER A 52 13.06 0.47 -1.19
N TYR A 53 12.44 0.95 -2.26
CA TYR A 53 13.09 1.78 -3.29
C TYR A 53 12.71 3.26 -3.20
N PHE A 54 11.47 3.55 -2.78
CA PHE A 54 10.94 4.91 -2.67
C PHE A 54 10.29 5.10 -1.30
N PRO A 55 11.09 5.36 -0.24
CA PRO A 55 10.61 5.37 1.14
C PRO A 55 9.57 6.47 1.41
N ASP A 56 9.55 7.53 0.60
CA ASP A 56 8.58 8.61 0.70
C ASP A 56 7.15 8.23 0.30
N ILE A 57 6.93 7.04 -0.27
CA ILE A 57 5.59 6.47 -0.47
C ILE A 57 4.90 6.21 0.88
N LEU A 58 5.70 6.00 1.94
CA LEU A 58 5.22 5.90 3.31
C LEU A 58 5.18 7.31 3.93
N PHE A 59 4.04 7.98 3.77
CA PHE A 59 3.90 9.42 4.04
C PHE A 59 3.51 9.75 5.49
N GLU A 60 3.15 8.75 6.30
CA GLU A 60 2.75 8.97 7.69
C GLU A 60 3.70 8.28 8.67
N ARG A 61 3.70 8.79 9.91
CA ARG A 61 4.49 8.21 10.99
C ARG A 61 4.01 6.80 11.29
N ASP A 62 4.98 5.90 11.48
CA ASP A 62 4.77 4.49 11.84
C ASP A 62 3.96 3.69 10.78
N MET A 63 3.89 4.19 9.53
CA MET A 63 3.09 3.55 8.48
C MET A 63 3.56 2.12 8.19
N GLU A 64 4.88 1.90 8.13
CA GLU A 64 5.48 0.59 7.91
C GLU A 64 5.05 -0.40 8.99
N GLN A 65 5.13 -0.01 10.26
CA GLN A 65 4.72 -0.83 11.40
C GLN A 65 3.22 -1.17 11.34
N LYS A 66 2.37 -0.21 10.94
CA LYS A 66 0.93 -0.45 10.74
C LYS A 66 0.67 -1.45 9.60
N ILE A 67 1.41 -1.35 8.51
CA ILE A 67 1.32 -2.29 7.38
C ILE A 67 1.74 -3.70 7.84
N ILE A 68 2.87 -3.82 8.53
CA ILE A 68 3.37 -5.10 9.05
C ILE A 68 2.35 -5.73 10.00
N ALA A 69 1.81 -4.97 10.97
CA ALA A 69 0.79 -5.47 11.89
C ALA A 69 -0.44 -6.02 11.14
N ARG A 70 -0.87 -5.32 10.08
CA ARG A 70 -2.01 -5.75 9.26
C ARG A 70 -1.72 -7.01 8.44
N LEU A 71 -0.48 -7.17 7.96
CA LEU A 71 -0.04 -8.39 7.27
C LEU A 71 -0.01 -9.59 8.22
N GLU A 72 0.44 -9.41 9.46
CA GLU A 72 0.39 -10.46 10.48
C GLU A 72 -1.05 -10.88 10.81
N GLU A 73 -2.01 -9.94 10.85
CA GLU A 73 -3.44 -10.26 10.99
C GLU A 73 -4.01 -11.08 9.82
N PHE A 74 -3.45 -10.93 8.60
CA PHE A 74 -3.85 -11.78 7.47
C PHE A 74 -3.31 -13.19 7.64
N LYS A 75 -2.04 -13.34 8.03
CA LYS A 75 -1.40 -14.64 8.28
C LYS A 75 -2.08 -15.41 9.43
N SER A 76 -2.48 -14.72 10.50
CA SER A 76 -3.16 -15.37 11.63
C SER A 76 -4.52 -15.97 11.28
N ARG A 77 -5.13 -15.55 10.16
CA ARG A 77 -6.39 -16.13 9.66
C ARG A 77 -6.18 -17.42 8.85
N ILE A 78 -4.93 -17.77 8.53
CA ILE A 78 -4.57 -18.89 7.63
C ILE A 78 -4.23 -20.18 8.42
N VAL A 79 -4.45 -20.24 9.75
CA VAL A 79 -4.12 -21.41 10.61
C VAL A 79 -5.32 -21.70 11.54
N ASP A 80 -5.89 -22.90 11.75
CA ASP A 80 -5.52 -24.31 11.53
C ASP A 80 -6.72 -25.10 10.95
N ILE A 81 -6.53 -25.90 9.89
CA ILE A 81 -7.46 -27.03 9.61
C ILE A 81 -6.84 -28.23 10.31
N PRO A 82 -7.42 -28.74 11.42
CA PRO A 82 -6.91 -29.96 12.04
C PRO A 82 -7.07 -31.11 11.05
N ILE A 83 -5.94 -31.68 10.62
CA ILE A 83 -5.93 -32.94 9.88
C ILE A 83 -6.31 -34.02 10.90
N GLN A 84 -7.53 -34.56 10.79
CA GLN A 84 -7.99 -35.74 11.53
C GLN A 84 -7.46 -37.03 10.89
#